data_AF-A0A7G9R3F1-F1
#
_entry.id   AF-A0A7G9R3F1-F1
#
_cell.length_a   1.000
_cell.length_b   1.000
_cell.length_c   1.000
_cell.angle_alpha   90.00
_cell.angle_beta   90.00
_cell.angle_gamma   90.00
#
_symmetry.space_group_name_H-M   'P 1'
#
loop_
_entity.id
_entity.type
_entity.pdbx_description
1 polymer ?
#
loop_
_entity_poly.entity_id
_entity_poly.type
_entity_poly.pdbx_seq_one_letter_code
_entity_poly.pdbx_strand_id
1 'polypeptide(L)' 'MTTEAWEYRLHDFDPARDGDEEEWAQARAAEGWQMWASPGAWVSIEGRRLRRWSLRRPADEGRSAS' A
#
# COMPACT_ATOMS: atom_id res chain seq x y z
N MET A 1 -16.88 18.03 -14.21
CA MET A 1 -15.68 17.19 -14.01
C MET A 1 -15.74 16.71 -12.58
N THR A 2 -16.20 15.48 -12.35
CA THR A 2 -16.04 14.82 -11.06
C THR A 2 -14.59 14.40 -10.96
N THR A 3 -13.80 15.11 -10.15
CA THR A 3 -12.45 14.66 -9.80
C THR A 3 -12.63 13.38 -9.00
N GLU A 4 -12.24 12.23 -9.56
CA GLU A 4 -12.21 10.96 -8.83
C GLU A 4 -11.37 11.17 -7.55
N ALA A 5 -11.99 11.02 -6.39
CA ALA A 5 -11.28 11.10 -5.12
C ALA A 5 -10.40 9.86 -4.94
N TRP A 6 -9.19 10.04 -4.43
CA TRP A 6 -8.22 8.96 -4.22
C TRP A 6 -7.87 8.85 -2.73
N GLU A 7 -7.85 7.62 -2.20
CA GLU A 7 -7.25 7.30 -0.91
C GLU A 7 -5.76 7.00 -1.12
N TYR A 8 -4.88 7.58 -0.29
CA TYR A 8 -3.44 7.35 -0.31
C TYR A 8 -2.99 6.76 1.02
N ARG A 9 -2.12 5.74 0.98
CA ARG A 9 -1.61 5.10 2.20
C ARG A 9 -0.20 4.56 2.02
N LEU A 10 0.58 4.65 3.09
CA LEU A 10 1.88 3.99 3.20
C LEU A 10 1.66 2.58 3.75
N HIS A 11 2.17 1.59 3.04
CA HIS A 11 2.16 0.20 3.47
C HIS A 11 3.60 -0.28 3.64
N ASP A 12 3.90 -0.88 4.79
CA ASP A 12 5.21 -1.45 5.05
C ASP A 12 5.15 -2.97 4.80
N PHE A 13 6.00 -3.44 3.90
CA PHE A 13 6.26 -4.85 3.65
C PHE A 13 7.38 -5.33 4.59
N ASP A 14 7.13 -6.42 5.31
CA ASP A 14 8.08 -7.13 6.16
C ASP A 14 8.20 -8.59 5.70
N PRO A 15 9.33 -9.04 5.12
CA PRO A 15 9.48 -10.41 4.66
C PRO A 15 9.38 -11.44 5.79
N ALA A 16 9.64 -11.08 7.05
CA ALA A 16 9.50 -12.01 8.18
C ALA A 16 8.03 -12.25 8.57
N ARG A 17 7.13 -11.30 8.26
CA ARG A 17 5.69 -11.39 8.56
C ARG A 17 4.87 -11.72 7.32
N ASP A 18 5.18 -11.05 6.22
CA ASP A 18 4.42 -11.02 4.98
C ASP A 18 4.94 -12.05 3.95
N GLY A 19 6.13 -12.61 4.15
CA GLY A 19 6.69 -13.65 3.29
C GLY A 19 7.27 -13.09 1.99
N ASP A 20 6.64 -13.40 0.87
CA ASP A 20 7.07 -12.98 -0.46
C ASP A 20 6.53 -11.59 -0.84
N GLU A 21 7.37 -10.76 -1.46
CA GLU A 21 7.02 -9.38 -1.81
C GLU A 21 6.01 -9.31 -2.96
N GLU A 22 6.12 -10.23 -3.93
CA GLU A 22 5.21 -10.30 -5.07
C GLU A 22 3.83 -10.77 -4.64
N GLU A 23 3.74 -11.84 -3.84
CA GLU A 23 2.46 -12.32 -3.28
C GLU A 23 1.79 -11.25 -2.42
N TRP A 24 2.56 -10.56 -1.58
CA TRP A 24 2.06 -9.43 -0.79
C TRP A 24 1.52 -8.30 -1.67
N ALA A 25 2.25 -7.94 -2.74
CA ALA A 25 1.84 -6.89 -3.67
C ALA A 25 0.58 -7.28 -4.45
N GLN A 26 0.47 -8.54 -4.89
CA GLN A 26 -0.73 -9.08 -5.54
C GLN A 26 -1.93 -9.04 -4.58
N ALA A 27 -1.74 -9.36 -3.30
CA ALA A 27 -2.79 -9.25 -2.31
C ALA A 27 -3.26 -7.78 -2.12
N ARG A 28 -2.34 -6.81 -2.08
CA ARG A 28 -2.70 -5.38 -2.05
C ARG A 28 -3.46 -4.96 -3.30
N ALA A 29 -3.05 -5.44 -4.48
CA ALA A 29 -3.73 -5.18 -5.74
C ALA A 29 -5.16 -5.75 -5.76
N ALA A 30 -5.38 -6.94 -5.20
CA ALA A 30 -6.70 -7.55 -5.06
C ALA A 30 -7.64 -6.74 -4.13
N GLU A 31 -7.08 -6.00 -3.15
CA GLU A 31 -7.83 -5.04 -2.30
C GLU A 31 -8.05 -3.66 -2.97
N GLY A 32 -7.66 -3.52 -4.24
CA GLY A 32 -7.80 -2.30 -5.03
C GLY A 32 -6.66 -1.30 -4.88
N TRP A 33 -5.61 -1.63 -4.12
CA TRP A 33 -4.44 -0.76 -3.99
C TRP A 33 -3.53 -0.85 -5.21
N GLN A 34 -3.11 0.30 -5.72
CA GLN A 34 -2.16 0.43 -6.80
C GLN A 34 -0.99 1.32 -6.37
N MET A 35 0.19 1.07 -6.94
CA MET A 35 1.36 1.89 -6.68
C MET A 35 1.13 3.33 -7.18
N TRP A 36 1.39 4.30 -6.31
CA TRP A 36 1.34 5.73 -6.64
C TRP A 36 2.73 6.29 -6.95
N ALA A 37 3.74 5.84 -6.21
CA ALA A 37 5.14 6.20 -6.39
C ALA A 37 6.02 4.97 -6.20
N SER A 38 7.25 5.02 -6.73
CA SER A 38 8.20 3.93 -6.61
C SER A 38 8.35 3.45 -5.16
N PRO A 39 8.51 2.14 -4.95
CA PRO A 39 8.70 1.60 -3.62
C PRO A 39 9.97 2.19 -3.00
N GLY A 40 9.90 2.48 -1.70
CA GLY A 40 11.00 3.04 -0.94
C GLY A 40 12.20 2.10 -0.86
N ALA A 41 13.30 2.64 -0.31
CA ALA A 41 14.46 1.84 0.03
C ALA A 41 14.11 0.82 1.13
N TRP A 42 14.85 -0.29 1.13
CA TRP A 42 14.87 -1.20 2.26
C TRP A 42 15.49 -0.50 3.48
N VAL A 43 14.82 -0.57 4.62
CA VAL A 43 15.27 0.01 5.89
C VAL A 43 15.23 -1.03 7.00
N SER A 44 16.09 -0.87 8.01
CA SER A 44 16.07 -1.71 9.21
C SER A 44 15.49 -0.92 10.37
N ILE A 45 14.37 -1.38 10.95
CA ILE A 45 13.70 -0.76 12.10
C ILE A 45 13.53 -1.83 13.18
N GLU A 46 14.08 -1.58 14.36
CA GLU A 46 14.02 -2.52 15.50
C GLU A 46 14.47 -3.96 15.14
N GLY A 47 15.48 -4.08 14.28
CA GLY A 47 16.00 -5.37 13.82
C GLY A 47 15.19 -6.04 12.70
N ARG A 48 14.08 -5.44 12.26
CA ARG A 48 13.25 -5.93 11.15
C ARG A 48 13.59 -5.19 9.87
N ARG A 49 13.74 -5.94 8.78
CA ARG A 49 14.00 -5.39 7.45
C ARG A 49 12.67 -5.06 6.80
N LEU A 50 12.36 -3.78 6.58
CA LEU A 50 11.08 -3.32 6.04
C LEU A 50 11.28 -2.57 4.73
N ARG A 51 10.27 -2.60 3.87
CA ARG A 51 10.19 -1.74 2.69
C ARG A 51 8.86 -1.00 2.66
N ARG A 52 8.94 0.32 2.52
CA ARG A 52 7.74 1.17 2.46
C ARG A 52 7.24 1.34 1.04
N TRP A 53 5.95 1.15 0.84
CA TRP A 53 5.26 1.31 -0.44
C TRP A 53 4.25 2.45 -0.35
N SER A 54 4.28 3.34 -1.35
CA SER A 54 3.29 4.41 -1.49
C SER A 54 2.18 3.93 -2.40
N LEU A 55 1.03 3.60 -1.81
CA LEU A 55 -0.12 3.05 -2.52
C LEU A 55 -1.27 4.05 -2.54
N ARG A 56 -2.12 3.93 -3.57
CA ARG A 56 -3.39 4.64 -3.68
C ARG A 56 -4.50 3.69 -4.12
N ARG A 57 -5.76 4.07 -3.92
CA ARG A 57 -6.93 3.41 -4.52
C ARG A 57 -8.06 4.44 -4.71
N PRO A 58 -9.04 4.18 -5.58
CA PRO A 58 -10.23 5.03 -5.66
C PRO A 58 -10.86 5.15 -4.26
N ALA A 59 -11.16 6.37 -3.84
CA ALA A 59 -11.89 6.58 -2.61
C ALA A 59 -13.30 6.03 -2.81
N ASP A 60 -13.74 5.19 -1.89
CA ASP A 60 -15.10 4.70 -1.90
C ASP A 60 -16.03 5.89 -1.63
N GLU A 61 -16.85 6.27 -2.62
CA GLU A 61 -17.77 7.42 -2.51
C GLU A 61 -18.82 7.22 -1.38
N GLY A 62 -18.88 6.02 -0.76
CA GLY A 62 -19.83 5.65 0.28
C GLY A 62 -19.34 5.65 1.72
N ARG A 63 -18.06 5.92 2.04
CA ARG A 63 -17.54 5.80 3.43
C ARG A 63 -17.24 7.11 4.15
N SER A 64 -17.58 8.25 3.56
CA SER A 64 -17.55 9.56 4.25
C SER A 64 -18.91 9.97 4.84
N ALA A 65 -19.91 9.07 4.87
CA ALA A 65 -21.18 9.27 5.55
C ALA A 65 -21.48 8.09 6.48
N SER A 66 -20.88 8.07 7.67
CA SER A 66 -21.38 7.36 8.86
C SER A 66 -20.75 7.97 10.10
#